data_AF-A0A2U0H7E5-F1
#
_entry.id   AF-A0A2U0H7E5-F1
#
_cell.length_a   1.000
_cell.length_b   1.000
_cell.length_c   1.000
_cell.angle_alpha   90.00
_cell.angle_beta   90.00
_cell.angle_gamma   90.00
#
_symmetry.space_group_name_H-M   'P 1'
#
loop_
_entity.id
_entity.type
_entity.pdbx_description
1 polymer ?
#
loop_
_entity_poly.entity_id
_entity_poly.type
_entity_poly.pdbx_seq_one_letter_code
_entity_poly.pdbx_strand_id
1 'polypeptide(L)' 'MLVAEALIIRAASIVEKLPAEVVEQLPKTMRSGLVGIRNVAAHEFAHLNREVTLGALNTHLPAMLSEIEAALDDLGL' A
#
# COMPACT_ATOMS: atom_id res chain seq x y z
N MET A 1 0.76 -16.78 -7.97
CA MET A 1 0.91 -15.35 -7.68
C MET A 1 0.95 -14.61 -9.01
N LEU A 2 -0.11 -13.87 -9.31
CA LEU A 2 -0.16 -12.95 -10.44
C LEU A 2 0.77 -11.76 -10.15
N VAL A 3 1.30 -11.13 -11.21
CA VAL A 3 2.21 -9.96 -11.10
C VAL A 3 1.61 -8.86 -10.23
N ALA A 4 0.29 -8.67 -10.31
CA ALA A 4 -0.46 -7.70 -9.54
C ALA A 4 -0.39 -7.91 -8.00
N GLU A 5 -0.55 -9.15 -7.55
CA GLU A 5 -0.52 -9.50 -6.13
C GLU A 5 0.88 -9.30 -5.56
N ALA A 6 1.91 -9.67 -6.34
CA ALA A 6 3.30 -9.46 -5.95
C ALA A 6 3.62 -7.97 -5.77
N LEU A 7 3.08 -7.10 -6.63
CA LEU A 7 3.23 -5.64 -6.51
C LEU A 7 2.58 -5.10 -5.23
N ILE A 8 1.35 -5.54 -4.94
CA ILE A 8 0.64 -5.14 -3.71
C ILE A 8 1.41 -5.57 -2.47
N ILE A 9 1.88 -6.83 -2.43
CA ILE A 9 2.67 -7.35 -1.31
C ILE A 9 3.95 -6.54 -1.14
N ARG A 10 4.66 -6.27 -2.24
CA ARG A 10 5.91 -5.52 -2.19
C ARG A 10 5.71 -4.08 -1.72
N ALA A 11 4.66 -3.41 -2.21
CA ALA A 11 4.32 -2.06 -1.77
C ALA A 11 4.01 -2.02 -0.27
N ALA A 12 3.23 -2.97 0.23
CA ALA A 12 2.96 -3.09 1.66
C ALA A 12 4.23 -3.28 2.49
N SER A 13 5.16 -4.14 2.04
CA SER A 13 6.44 -4.33 2.72
C SER A 13 7.35 -3.10 2.67
N ILE A 14 7.24 -2.23 1.66
CA ILE A 14 7.99 -0.97 1.62
C ILE A 14 7.43 0.00 2.64
N VAL A 15 6.10 0.14 2.70
CA VAL A 15 5.42 1.02 3.66
C VAL A 15 5.75 0.63 5.10
N GLU A 16 5.81 -0.67 5.41
CA GLU A 16 6.20 -1.16 6.75
C GLU A 16 7.66 -0.82 7.14
N LYS A 17 8.49 -0.49 6.16
CA LYS A 17 9.91 -0.13 6.36
C LYS A 17 10.15 1.37 6.32
N LEU A 18 9.12 2.18 6.11
CA LEU A 18 9.26 3.63 6.17
C LEU A 18 9.68 4.06 7.58
N PRO A 19 10.46 5.14 7.70
CA PRO A 19 10.76 5.76 8.98
C PRO A 19 9.48 6.07 9.76
N ALA A 20 9.51 5.96 11.09
CA ALA A 20 8.34 6.14 11.94
C ALA A 20 7.74 7.55 11.75
N GLU A 21 8.59 8.54 11.55
CA GLU A 21 8.26 9.94 11.32
C GLU A 21 7.42 10.12 10.06
N VAL A 22 7.76 9.42 8.97
CA VAL A 22 6.98 9.41 7.73
C VAL A 22 5.66 8.67 7.96
N VAL A 23 5.71 7.51 8.61
CA VAL A 23 4.52 6.70 8.88
C VAL A 23 3.50 7.49 9.68
N GLU A 24 3.90 8.26 10.68
CA GLU A 24 3.03 9.08 11.53
C GLU A 24 2.26 10.17 10.77
N GLN A 25 2.80 10.67 9.65
CA GLN A 25 2.11 11.64 8.80
C GLN A 25 1.07 11.00 7.86
N LEU A 26 1.19 9.70 7.59
CA LEU A 26 0.29 9.01 6.66
C LEU A 26 -1.11 8.79 7.26
N PRO A 27 -2.18 8.97 6.46
CA PRO A 27 -3.53 8.66 6.88
C PRO A 27 -3.70 7.22 7.38
N LYS A 28 -4.22 7.05 8.60
CA LYS A 28 -4.42 5.73 9.23
C LYS A 28 -5.24 4.78 8.37
N THR A 29 -6.24 5.31 7.66
CA THR A 29 -7.12 4.54 6.75
C THR A 29 -6.35 3.92 5.59
N MET A 30 -5.36 4.62 5.01
CA MET A 30 -4.52 4.08 3.94
C MET A 30 -3.63 2.95 4.44
N ARG A 31 -3.00 3.13 5.60
CA ARG A 31 -2.15 2.09 6.22
C ARG A 31 -2.94 0.82 6.52
N SER A 32 -4.11 0.95 7.15
CA SER A 32 -4.98 -0.19 7.44
C SER A 32 -5.52 -0.85 6.16
N GLY A 33 -5.86 -0.06 5.14
CA GLY A 33 -6.30 -0.55 3.83
C GLY A 33 -5.24 -1.39 3.14
N LEU A 34 -3.99 -0.90 3.07
CA LEU A 34 -2.88 -1.61 2.44
C LEU A 34 -2.56 -2.94 3.14
N VAL A 35 -2.55 -2.95 4.47
CA VAL A 35 -2.35 -4.18 5.26
C VAL A 35 -3.48 -5.18 4.99
N GLY A 36 -4.73 -4.72 4.92
CA GLY A 36 -5.88 -5.55 4.58
C GLY A 36 -5.73 -6.20 3.21
N ILE A 37 -5.46 -5.42 2.17
CA ILE A 37 -5.31 -5.92 0.80
C ILE A 37 -4.09 -6.85 0.69
N ARG A 38 -2.97 -6.53 1.36
CA ARG A 38 -1.81 -7.43 1.44
C ARG A 38 -2.17 -8.77 2.05
N ASN A 39 -2.92 -8.79 3.16
CA ASN A 39 -3.27 -10.03 3.84
C ASN A 39 -4.13 -10.94 2.95
N VAL A 40 -5.12 -10.35 2.25
CA VAL A 40 -5.92 -11.10 1.27
C VAL A 40 -5.03 -11.59 0.12
N ALA A 41 -4.17 -10.70 -0.41
CA ALA A 41 -3.24 -11.05 -1.47
C ALA A 41 -2.18 -12.09 -1.05
N ALA A 42 -1.87 -12.28 0.25
CA ALA A 42 -0.85 -13.21 0.72
C ALA A 42 -1.41 -14.57 1.16
N HIS A 43 -2.67 -14.61 1.60
CA HIS A 43 -3.26 -15.80 2.23
C HIS A 43 -4.51 -16.33 1.52
N GLU A 44 -5.23 -15.48 0.78
CA GLU A 44 -6.54 -15.81 0.21
C GLU A 44 -6.60 -15.45 -1.29
N PHE A 45 -5.55 -15.82 -2.04
CA PHE A 45 -5.38 -15.47 -3.47
C PHE A 45 -6.62 -15.75 -4.34
N ALA A 46 -7.34 -16.86 -4.09
CA ALA A 46 -8.55 -17.22 -4.83
C ALA A 46 -9.74 -16.28 -4.58
N HIS A 47 -9.68 -15.45 -3.53
CA HIS A 47 -10.73 -14.51 -3.13
C HIS A 47 -10.42 -13.05 -3.46
N LEU A 48 -9.22 -12.74 -3.95
CA LEU A 48 -8.89 -11.39 -4.40
C LEU A 48 -9.60 -11.13 -5.74
N ASN A 49 -10.75 -10.45 -5.69
CA ASN A 49 -11.49 -10.05 -6.88
C ASN A 49 -10.58 -9.20 -7.79
N ARG A 50 -10.59 -9.50 -9.10
CA ARG A 50 -9.86 -8.75 -10.12
C ARG A 50 -10.14 -7.24 -10.06
N GLU A 51 -11.38 -6.85 -9.82
CA GLU A 51 -11.76 -5.43 -9.71
C GLU A 51 -11.08 -4.75 -8.51
N VAL A 52 -11.08 -5.40 -7.35
CA VAL A 52 -10.40 -4.93 -6.14
C VAL A 52 -8.89 -4.83 -6.38
N THR A 53 -8.31 -5.83 -7.04
CA THR A 53 -6.89 -5.86 -7.38
C THR A 53 -6.51 -4.69 -8.30
N LEU A 54 -7.31 -4.44 -9.34
CA LEU A 54 -7.08 -3.34 -10.27
C LEU A 54 -7.31 -1.98 -9.60
N GLY A 55 -8.31 -1.84 -8.73
CA GLY A 55 -8.54 -0.63 -7.95
C GLY A 55 -7.39 -0.33 -6.99
N ALA A 56 -6.84 -1.37 -6.35
CA ALA A 56 -5.65 -1.25 -5.51
C ALA A 56 -4.45 -0.73 -6.31
N LEU A 57 -4.19 -1.32 -7.49
CA LEU A 57 -3.05 -0.95 -8.33
C LEU A 57 -3.19 0.43 -8.98
N ASN A 58 -4.37 0.77 -9.49
CA ASN A 58 -4.56 1.96 -10.32
C ASN A 58 -4.95 3.20 -9.51
N THR A 59 -5.48 3.04 -8.30
CA THR A 59 -6.01 4.15 -7.51
C THR A 59 -5.33 4.24 -6.15
N HIS A 60 -5.38 3.17 -5.35
CA HIS A 60 -4.96 3.25 -3.95
C HIS A 60 -3.44 3.30 -3.78
N LEU A 61 -2.68 2.49 -4.53
CA LEU A 61 -1.22 2.53 -4.48
C LEU A 61 -0.65 3.87 -4.98
N PRO A 62 -1.08 4.43 -6.13
CA PRO A 62 -0.61 5.75 -6.56
C PRO A 62 -0.94 6.86 -5.56
N ALA A 63 -2.17 6.91 -5.03
CA ALA A 63 -2.54 7.90 -4.03
C ALA A 63 -1.65 7.79 -2.78
N MET A 64 -1.35 6.57 -2.34
CA MET A 64 -0.48 6.35 -1.21
C MET A 64 0.97 6.77 -1.47
N LEU A 65 1.48 6.56 -2.69
CA LEU A 65 2.82 7.04 -3.06
C LEU A 65 2.88 8.57 -3.00
N SER A 66 1.86 9.28 -3.49
CA SER A 66 1.82 10.75 -3.41
C SER A 66 1.78 11.27 -1.97
N GLU A 67 1.11 10.58 -1.06
CA GLU A 67 1.09 10.94 0.37
C GLU A 67 2.43 10.66 1.05
N ILE A 68 3.13 9.60 0.65
CA ILE A 68 4.50 9.33 1.11
C ILE A 68 5.46 10.41 0.60
N GLU A 69 5.36 10.78 -0.68
CA GLU A 69 6.16 11.87 -1.27
C GLU A 69 5.92 13.18 -0.51
N ALA A 70 4.66 13.56 -0.27
CA ALA A 70 4.33 14.75 0.51
C ALA A 70 4.88 14.71 1.94
N ALA A 71 4.78 13.57 2.62
CA ALA A 71 5.31 13.40 3.97
C ALA A 71 6.85 13.47 4.01
N LEU A 72 7.54 12.96 2.98
CA LEU A 72 8.99 13.07 2.85
C LEU A 72 9.42 14.52 2.63
N ASP A 73 8.73 15.24 1.73
CA ASP A 73 8.96 16.65 1.45
C ASP A 73 8.76 17.52 2.71
N ASP A 74 7.69 17.28 3.47
CA ASP A 74 7.39 18.01 4.71
C ASP A 74 8.43 17.76 5.81
N LEU A 75 9.07 16.59 5.82
CA LEU A 75 10.14 16.23 6.74
C LEU A 75 11.53 16.67 6.25
N GLY A 76 11.66 17.10 4.99
CA GLY A 76 12.94 17.42 4.35
C GLY A 76 13.86 16.21 4.19
N LEU A 77 13.30 15.03 3.92
CA LEU A 77 14.00 13.74 3.78
C LEU A 77 14.21 13.32 2.32
#